data_AF-A0A1F3PPQ4-F1
#
_entry.id   AF-A0A1F3PPQ4-F1
#
_cell.length_a   1.000
_cell.length_b   1.000
_cell.length_c   1.000
_cell.angle_alpha   90.00
_cell.angle_beta   90.00
_cell.angle_gamma   90.00
#
_symmetry.space_group_name_H-M   'P 1'
#
loop_
_entity.id
_entity.type
_entity.pdbx_description
1 polymer ?
#
loop_
_entity_poly.entity_id
_entity_poly.type
_entity_poly.pdbx_seq_one_letter_code
_entity_poly.pdbx_strand_id
1 'polypeptide(L)'
;MYYNRTISKGLASLLETGGELRWLFDFVKNHKELDFLIGKNNSKEWVSIYRGLTRIISVLPINKTTVFIDADGKYKNISPNLYGQKRVNENFQNDIENLITQIEQNSQFDRYYKNKKEGYFQNELSKIYGIYGKPDTDFVIIDKEAVIGYSNQAEKVNLLGNIQQKYKQLQKEISLLNPERYGKDLGKKAIGNELDFLALDKEGNILLIEYKHGTNTSGIYLSPLQIGMYYDIFTYFPKKELELAVFEMLEQKQKIGLINPNWSKPNCIKDIIPVLIISEFNYKSSAKTKFDEILQFTRKQLGSSFLNNVQAFNFTMKNGLSKW
;
A
#
# COMPACT_ATOMS: atom_id res chain seq x y z
N MET A 1 -10.58 -17.25 5.47
CA MET A 1 -9.84 -16.04 5.11
C MET A 1 -8.38 -16.42 4.93
N TYR A 2 -7.60 -15.63 4.21
CA TYR A 2 -6.14 -15.79 4.15
C TYR A 2 -5.48 -14.43 3.97
N TYR A 3 -4.30 -14.26 4.54
CA TYR A 3 -3.46 -13.10 4.32
C TYR A 3 -2.01 -13.54 4.44
N ASN A 4 -1.30 -13.63 3.33
CA ASN A 4 0.13 -13.84 3.26
C ASN A 4 0.57 -13.59 1.81
N ARG A 5 1.37 -12.55 1.59
CA ARG A 5 1.84 -12.18 0.25
C ARG A 5 3.27 -12.62 -0.04
N THR A 6 3.82 -13.50 0.79
CA THR A 6 5.12 -14.16 0.56
C THR A 6 5.07 -14.95 -0.74
N ILE A 7 5.92 -14.58 -1.69
CA ILE A 7 6.07 -15.26 -2.98
C ILE A 7 6.88 -16.55 -2.83
N SER A 8 6.84 -17.41 -3.84
CA SER A 8 7.57 -18.67 -3.84
C SER A 8 9.07 -18.43 -3.70
N LYS A 9 9.78 -19.40 -3.09
CA LYS A 9 11.24 -19.35 -2.97
C LYS A 9 11.92 -19.17 -4.32
N GLY A 10 11.37 -19.78 -5.38
CA GLY A 10 11.90 -19.67 -6.73
C GLY A 10 11.79 -18.27 -7.31
N LEU A 11 10.66 -17.57 -7.11
CA LEU A 11 10.54 -16.17 -7.56
C LEU A 11 11.38 -15.22 -6.69
N ALA A 12 11.39 -15.43 -5.37
CA ALA A 12 12.18 -14.62 -4.45
C ALA A 12 13.69 -14.71 -4.75
N SER A 13 14.22 -15.91 -4.96
CA SER A 13 15.65 -16.14 -5.20
C SER A 13 16.16 -15.45 -6.46
N LEU A 14 15.30 -15.14 -7.45
CA LEU A 14 15.70 -14.37 -8.62
C LEU A 14 16.12 -12.93 -8.26
N LEU A 15 15.59 -12.36 -7.18
CA LEU A 15 15.85 -10.97 -6.76
C LEU A 15 16.83 -10.86 -5.57
N GLU A 16 17.03 -11.95 -4.84
CA GLU A 16 18.04 -12.05 -3.77
C GLU A 16 19.46 -11.86 -4.33
N THR A 17 20.43 -11.58 -3.46
CA THR A 17 21.84 -11.42 -3.87
C THR A 17 22.33 -12.67 -4.62
N GLY A 18 22.83 -12.47 -5.84
CA GLY A 18 23.28 -13.55 -6.73
C GLY A 18 22.21 -14.13 -7.65
N GLY A 19 20.94 -13.72 -7.50
CA GLY A 19 19.85 -14.13 -8.38
C GLY A 19 19.91 -13.52 -9.79
N GLU A 20 19.30 -14.18 -10.77
CA GLU A 20 19.37 -13.81 -12.18
C GLU A 20 18.66 -12.48 -12.50
N LEU A 21 17.65 -12.10 -11.70
CA LEU A 21 16.98 -10.80 -11.78
C LEU A 21 17.51 -9.81 -10.75
N ARG A 22 18.65 -10.07 -10.12
CA ARG A 22 19.23 -9.16 -9.12
C ARG A 22 19.49 -7.75 -9.68
N TRP A 23 19.89 -7.69 -10.94
CA TRP A 23 20.07 -6.43 -11.68
C TRP A 23 18.80 -5.58 -11.68
N LEU A 24 17.60 -6.18 -11.69
CA LEU A 24 16.32 -5.46 -11.67
C LEU A 24 16.08 -4.80 -10.31
N PHE A 25 16.44 -5.48 -9.22
CA PHE A 25 16.41 -4.88 -7.89
C PHE A 25 17.34 -3.67 -7.83
N ASP A 26 18.61 -3.85 -8.25
CA ASP A 26 19.62 -2.80 -8.15
C ASP A 26 19.25 -1.60 -9.04
N PHE A 27 18.68 -1.89 -10.21
CA PHE A 27 18.11 -0.89 -11.11
C PHE A 27 17.04 -0.03 -10.41
N VAL A 28 16.00 -0.66 -9.85
CA VAL A 28 14.90 0.07 -9.18
C VAL A 28 15.42 0.83 -7.95
N LYS A 29 16.32 0.23 -7.17
CA LYS A 29 16.94 0.89 -6.02
C LYS A 29 17.70 2.15 -6.41
N ASN A 30 18.30 2.20 -7.59
CA ASN A 30 19.05 3.36 -8.08
C ASN A 30 18.19 4.39 -8.83
N HIS A 31 16.91 4.12 -9.04
CA HIS A 31 15.96 5.06 -9.64
C HIS A 31 15.04 5.67 -8.58
N LYS A 32 15.11 6.99 -8.42
CA LYS A 32 14.38 7.70 -7.34
C LYS A 32 12.86 7.53 -7.47
N GLU A 33 12.34 7.48 -8.68
CA GLU A 33 10.91 7.42 -8.99
C GLU A 33 10.29 6.03 -8.96
N LEU A 34 11.14 4.99 -8.94
CA LEU A 34 10.69 3.61 -8.97
C LEU A 34 10.63 3.03 -7.57
N ASP A 35 9.67 2.14 -7.38
CA ASP A 35 9.49 1.35 -6.17
C ASP A 35 8.98 -0.06 -6.51
N PHE A 36 9.18 -1.00 -5.60
CA PHE A 36 8.67 -2.36 -5.73
C PHE A 36 7.32 -2.54 -5.04
N LEU A 37 6.56 -3.49 -5.58
CA LEU A 37 5.44 -4.13 -4.88
C LEU A 37 5.54 -5.64 -5.12
N ILE A 38 5.54 -6.42 -4.04
CA ILE A 38 5.41 -7.88 -4.11
C ILE A 38 3.95 -8.23 -3.90
N GLY A 39 3.40 -9.11 -4.72
CA GLY A 39 2.03 -9.55 -4.57
C GLY A 39 1.82 -11.02 -4.84
N LYS A 40 0.84 -11.58 -4.14
CA LYS A 40 0.37 -12.94 -4.30
C LYS A 40 -1.10 -13.03 -3.95
N ASN A 41 -1.81 -13.91 -4.64
CA ASN A 41 -3.14 -14.37 -4.30
C ASN A 41 -3.24 -15.89 -4.56
N ASN A 42 -4.45 -16.45 -4.50
CA ASN A 42 -4.65 -17.89 -4.68
C ASN A 42 -4.31 -18.43 -6.08
N SER A 43 -4.19 -17.58 -7.11
CA SER A 43 -3.96 -18.02 -8.49
C SER A 43 -2.61 -17.61 -9.06
N LYS A 44 -1.98 -16.55 -8.54
CA LYS A 44 -0.72 -16.03 -9.07
C LYS A 44 0.10 -15.30 -8.02
N GLU A 45 1.38 -15.18 -8.34
CA GLU A 45 2.35 -14.34 -7.67
C GLU A 45 3.05 -13.43 -8.66
N TRP A 46 3.55 -12.29 -8.19
CA TRP A 46 4.19 -11.31 -9.04
C TRP A 46 5.09 -10.37 -8.24
N VAL A 47 6.04 -9.77 -8.96
CA VAL A 47 6.79 -8.60 -8.51
C VAL A 47 6.52 -7.47 -9.47
N SER A 48 6.17 -6.30 -8.96
CA SER A 48 5.80 -5.14 -9.76
C SER A 48 6.74 -3.98 -9.51
N ILE A 49 6.97 -3.19 -10.56
CA ILE A 49 7.69 -1.93 -10.49
C ILE A 49 6.69 -0.81 -10.73
N TYR A 50 6.62 0.09 -9.77
CA TYR A 50 5.70 1.22 -9.73
C TYR A 50 6.44 2.53 -9.94
N ARG A 51 5.81 3.47 -10.64
CA ARG A 51 6.21 4.87 -10.72
C ARG A 51 5.05 5.75 -10.26
N GLY A 52 5.04 6.14 -8.99
CA GLY A 52 3.86 6.69 -8.33
C GLY A 52 2.71 5.67 -8.29
N LEU A 53 1.47 6.08 -8.57
CA LEU A 53 0.27 5.20 -8.47
C LEU A 53 0.10 4.19 -9.63
N THR A 54 1.13 3.95 -10.44
CA THR A 54 0.97 3.12 -11.63
C THR A 54 2.09 2.12 -11.77
N ARG A 55 1.68 0.86 -11.97
CA ARG A 55 2.56 -0.24 -12.31
C ARG A 55 3.01 -0.12 -13.76
N ILE A 56 4.30 0.07 -13.96
CA ILE A 56 4.92 0.11 -15.29
C ILE A 56 5.40 -1.27 -15.73
N ILE A 57 5.70 -2.17 -14.78
CA ILE A 57 6.15 -3.55 -15.04
C ILE A 57 5.54 -4.48 -13.99
N SER A 58 5.12 -5.67 -14.42
CA SER A 58 4.79 -6.83 -13.59
C SER A 58 5.57 -8.02 -14.09
N VAL A 59 6.36 -8.64 -13.23
CA VAL A 59 7.09 -9.88 -13.47
C VAL A 59 6.28 -11.03 -12.87
N LEU A 60 5.80 -11.94 -13.70
CA LEU A 60 5.07 -13.15 -13.27
C LEU A 60 5.91 -14.38 -13.61
N PRO A 61 6.14 -15.32 -12.68
CA PRO A 61 6.85 -16.55 -13.00
C PRO A 61 5.99 -17.43 -13.89
N ILE A 62 6.58 -17.97 -14.97
CA ILE A 62 5.98 -19.05 -15.76
C ILE A 62 6.57 -20.38 -15.29
N ASN A 63 7.90 -20.43 -15.21
CA ASN A 63 8.66 -21.59 -14.73
C ASN A 63 10.02 -21.10 -14.21
N LYS A 64 10.95 -22.03 -13.90
CA LYS A 64 12.25 -21.70 -13.31
C LYS A 64 13.17 -20.85 -14.19
N THR A 65 13.00 -20.89 -15.52
CA THR A 65 13.89 -20.22 -16.48
C THR A 65 13.24 -19.05 -17.19
N THR A 66 11.94 -18.82 -16.96
CA THR A 66 11.13 -17.93 -17.77
C THR A 66 10.12 -17.16 -16.93
N VAL A 67 10.01 -15.86 -17.22
CA VAL A 67 9.02 -14.95 -16.66
C VAL A 67 8.16 -14.33 -17.76
N PHE A 68 6.96 -13.90 -17.39
CA PHE A 68 6.11 -13.04 -18.21
C PHE A 68 6.18 -11.61 -17.68
N ILE A 69 6.53 -10.68 -18.56
CA ILE A 69 6.59 -9.25 -18.29
C ILE A 69 5.31 -8.59 -18.80
N ASP A 70 4.55 -7.98 -17.90
CA ASP A 70 3.22 -7.42 -18.20
C ASP A 70 3.07 -5.98 -17.71
N ALA A 71 2.15 -5.24 -18.32
CA ALA A 71 1.75 -3.89 -17.91
C ALA A 71 0.43 -3.47 -18.58
N ASP A 72 -0.05 -2.29 -18.21
CA ASP A 72 -1.14 -1.63 -18.93
C ASP A 72 -0.75 -1.33 -20.39
N GLY A 73 -1.75 -1.32 -21.28
CA GLY A 73 -1.55 -1.14 -22.73
C GLY A 73 -0.78 0.13 -23.09
N LYS A 74 -0.97 1.22 -22.33
CA LYS A 74 -0.26 2.49 -22.58
C LYS A 74 1.26 2.36 -22.46
N TYR A 75 1.77 1.45 -21.61
CA TYR A 75 3.20 1.20 -21.45
C TYR A 75 3.72 0.19 -22.48
N LYS A 76 2.90 -0.82 -22.81
CA LYS A 76 3.17 -1.77 -23.89
C LYS A 76 3.36 -1.10 -25.23
N ASN A 77 2.55 -0.08 -25.52
CA ASN A 77 2.65 0.68 -26.76
C ASN A 77 3.94 1.53 -26.85
N ILE A 78 4.55 1.90 -25.72
CA ILE A 78 5.78 2.68 -25.67
C ILE A 78 7.01 1.77 -25.88
N SER A 79 7.03 0.60 -25.22
CA SER A 79 8.18 -0.32 -25.28
C SER A 79 7.70 -1.74 -25.56
N PRO A 80 7.22 -2.06 -26.77
CA PRO A 80 6.59 -3.35 -27.07
C PRO A 80 7.52 -4.54 -26.85
N ASN A 81 8.82 -4.36 -27.08
CA ASN A 81 9.83 -5.41 -26.92
C ASN A 81 10.10 -5.79 -25.47
N LEU A 82 9.77 -4.93 -24.50
CA LEU A 82 9.96 -5.20 -23.07
C LEU A 82 9.00 -6.29 -22.57
N TYR A 83 7.78 -6.33 -23.10
CA TYR A 83 6.68 -7.14 -22.59
C TYR A 83 6.57 -8.51 -23.27
N GLY A 84 5.90 -9.44 -22.60
CA GLY A 84 5.75 -10.82 -23.05
C GLY A 84 6.70 -11.77 -22.31
N GLN A 85 6.95 -12.93 -22.92
CA GLN A 85 7.78 -13.97 -22.33
C GLN A 85 9.27 -13.63 -22.44
N LYS A 86 10.00 -13.71 -21.32
CA LYS A 86 11.44 -13.44 -21.21
C LYS A 86 12.15 -14.55 -20.44
N ARG A 87 13.38 -14.90 -20.83
CA ARG A 87 14.21 -15.77 -19.98
C ARG A 87 14.74 -14.97 -18.79
N VAL A 88 14.89 -15.63 -17.64
CA VAL A 88 15.37 -14.98 -16.40
C VAL A 88 16.80 -14.45 -16.52
N ASN A 89 17.60 -15.00 -17.43
CA ASN A 89 18.98 -14.56 -17.69
C ASN A 89 19.06 -13.42 -18.72
N GLU A 90 17.94 -12.98 -19.29
CA GLU A 90 17.91 -11.79 -20.15
C GLU A 90 17.93 -10.53 -19.28
N ASN A 91 18.89 -9.64 -19.56
CA ASN A 91 18.91 -8.31 -18.98
C ASN A 91 18.24 -7.33 -19.94
N PHE A 92 17.05 -6.85 -19.57
CA PHE A 92 16.25 -5.89 -20.34
C PHE A 92 16.28 -4.48 -19.71
N GLN A 93 17.34 -4.15 -18.96
CA GLN A 93 17.52 -2.84 -18.34
C GLN A 93 17.38 -1.68 -19.34
N ASN A 94 18.00 -1.78 -20.53
CA ASN A 94 17.92 -0.73 -21.55
C ASN A 94 16.49 -0.49 -22.04
N ASP A 95 15.67 -1.53 -22.13
CA ASP A 95 14.26 -1.39 -22.52
C ASP A 95 13.43 -0.68 -21.44
N ILE A 96 13.78 -0.90 -20.17
CA ILE A 96 13.16 -0.19 -19.03
C ILE A 96 13.59 1.29 -19.03
N GLU A 97 14.86 1.59 -19.31
CA GLU A 97 15.33 2.98 -19.37
C GLU A 97 14.71 3.77 -20.51
N ASN A 98 14.57 3.13 -21.67
CA ASN A 98 13.86 3.70 -22.80
C ASN A 98 12.39 3.97 -22.43
N LEU A 99 11.72 3.02 -21.76
CA LEU A 99 10.35 3.21 -21.27
C LEU A 99 10.25 4.42 -20.32
N ILE A 100 11.15 4.51 -19.33
CA ILE A 100 11.16 5.61 -18.35
C ILE A 100 11.36 6.94 -19.07
N THR A 101 12.38 7.03 -19.93
CA THR A 101 12.68 8.24 -20.71
C THR A 101 11.47 8.72 -21.51
N GLN A 102 10.78 7.81 -22.20
CA GLN A 102 9.58 8.13 -22.98
C GLN A 102 8.41 8.56 -22.08
N ILE A 103 8.22 7.92 -20.93
CA ILE A 103 7.25 8.33 -19.92
C ILE A 103 7.56 9.75 -19.41
N GLU A 104 8.83 10.08 -19.19
CA GLU A 104 9.26 11.37 -18.65
C GLU A 104 9.04 12.51 -19.64
N GLN A 105 9.20 12.24 -20.94
CA GLN A 105 9.03 13.20 -22.03
C GLN A 105 7.55 13.45 -22.39
N ASN A 106 6.64 12.62 -21.89
CA ASN A 106 5.22 12.72 -22.19
C ASN A 106 4.39 13.20 -20.98
N SER A 107 3.88 14.43 -21.07
CA SER A 107 3.12 15.10 -20.00
C SER A 107 1.84 14.38 -19.59
N GLN A 108 1.29 13.48 -20.42
CA GLN A 108 0.15 12.64 -20.03
C GLN A 108 0.45 11.75 -18.82
N PHE A 109 1.72 11.44 -18.57
CA PHE A 109 2.16 10.64 -17.43
C PHE A 109 2.50 11.46 -16.19
N ASP A 110 2.53 12.80 -16.27
CA ASP A 110 2.88 13.66 -15.14
C ASP A 110 1.94 13.47 -13.96
N ARG A 111 0.67 13.14 -14.26
CA ARG A 111 -0.38 12.88 -13.27
C ARG A 111 -0.05 11.76 -12.28
N TYR A 112 0.87 10.85 -12.62
CA TYR A 112 1.20 9.69 -11.79
C TYR A 112 2.37 9.98 -10.83
N TYR A 113 3.29 10.87 -11.18
CA TYR A 113 4.52 11.11 -10.40
C TYR A 113 4.96 12.59 -10.38
N LYS A 114 5.15 13.23 -11.54
CA LYS A 114 5.71 14.60 -11.62
C LYS A 114 4.82 15.68 -11.00
N ASN A 115 3.51 15.45 -10.91
CA ASN A 115 2.59 16.37 -10.25
C ASN A 115 2.76 16.45 -8.72
N LYS A 116 3.66 15.63 -8.14
CA LYS A 116 3.93 15.55 -6.70
C LYS A 116 2.66 15.45 -5.86
N LYS A 117 1.71 14.60 -6.28
CA LYS A 117 0.51 14.28 -5.51
C LYS A 117 0.69 12.95 -4.76
N GLU A 118 -0.42 12.34 -4.35
CA GLU A 118 -0.48 11.13 -3.53
C GLU A 118 0.52 10.05 -3.94
N GLY A 119 0.57 9.67 -5.23
CA GLY A 119 1.50 8.65 -5.72
C GLY A 119 2.97 8.95 -5.54
N TYR A 120 3.37 10.21 -5.77
CA TYR A 120 4.74 10.63 -5.56
C TYR A 120 5.14 10.39 -4.11
N PHE A 121 4.36 10.92 -3.16
CA PHE A 121 4.71 10.82 -1.75
C PHE A 121 4.50 9.43 -1.17
N GLN A 122 3.55 8.62 -1.67
CA GLN A 122 3.44 7.21 -1.30
C GLN A 122 4.69 6.43 -1.70
N ASN A 123 5.23 6.66 -2.89
CA ASN A 123 6.50 6.05 -3.32
C ASN A 123 7.65 6.49 -2.40
N GLU A 124 7.77 7.79 -2.12
CA GLU A 124 8.84 8.30 -1.23
C GLU A 124 8.74 7.71 0.18
N LEU A 125 7.54 7.69 0.77
CA LEU A 125 7.30 7.07 2.09
C LEU A 125 7.66 5.59 2.07
N SER A 126 7.17 4.83 1.09
CA SER A 126 7.44 3.41 0.92
C SER A 126 8.94 3.10 0.88
N LYS A 127 9.70 3.93 0.18
CA LYS A 127 11.16 3.75 0.05
C LYS A 127 11.90 4.09 1.34
N ILE A 128 11.52 5.18 2.02
CA ILE A 128 12.12 5.58 3.31
C ILE A 128 11.94 4.47 4.36
N TYR A 129 10.75 3.89 4.46
CA TYR A 129 10.42 2.82 5.40
C TYR A 129 10.55 1.41 4.79
N GLY A 130 11.35 1.27 3.73
CA GLY A 130 11.54 0.03 2.98
C GLY A 130 12.98 -0.09 2.44
N ILE A 131 13.14 0.06 1.12
CA ILE A 131 14.41 -0.19 0.40
C ILE A 131 15.57 0.67 0.92
N TYR A 132 15.29 1.89 1.39
CA TYR A 132 16.27 2.81 1.98
C TYR A 132 16.22 2.86 3.50
N GLY A 133 15.44 1.97 4.13
CA GLY A 133 15.33 1.86 5.57
C GLY A 133 16.68 1.57 6.21
N LYS A 134 16.88 2.14 7.39
CA LYS A 134 18.04 1.92 8.25
C LYS A 134 17.70 0.90 9.34
N PRO A 135 18.71 0.32 10.03
CA PRO A 135 18.45 -0.62 11.13
C PRO A 135 17.59 -0.02 12.25
N ASP A 136 17.69 1.30 12.45
CA ASP A 136 17.03 2.11 13.48
C ASP A 136 15.75 2.81 13.00
N THR A 137 15.29 2.58 11.78
CA THR A 137 14.01 3.14 11.31
C THR A 137 12.85 2.67 12.21
N ASP A 138 11.98 3.60 12.61
CA ASP A 138 10.91 3.38 13.60
C ASP A 138 9.96 2.23 13.23
N PHE A 139 9.65 2.07 11.95
CA PHE A 139 8.85 0.98 11.41
C PHE A 139 9.28 0.60 10.00
N VAL A 140 8.77 -0.51 9.49
CA VAL A 140 9.00 -0.96 8.11
C VAL A 140 7.69 -1.30 7.41
N ILE A 141 7.58 -0.97 6.12
CA ILE A 141 6.41 -1.29 5.31
C ILE A 141 6.51 -2.74 4.82
N ILE A 142 5.66 -3.59 5.41
CA ILE A 142 5.59 -5.02 5.13
C ILE A 142 4.80 -5.28 3.85
N ASP A 143 3.73 -4.54 3.60
CA ASP A 143 2.87 -4.73 2.44
C ASP A 143 2.30 -3.40 1.92
N LYS A 144 2.00 -3.36 0.62
CA LYS A 144 1.40 -2.23 -0.09
C LYS A 144 0.14 -2.71 -0.78
N GLU A 145 -0.93 -1.91 -0.80
CA GLU A 145 -2.23 -2.34 -1.37
C GLU A 145 -2.72 -3.63 -0.67
N ALA A 146 -2.71 -3.63 0.66
CA ALA A 146 -2.99 -4.82 1.47
C ALA A 146 -4.48 -5.18 1.46
N VAL A 147 -4.78 -6.45 1.19
CA VAL A 147 -6.14 -7.00 1.12
C VAL A 147 -6.18 -8.39 1.75
N ILE A 148 -7.11 -8.61 2.68
CA ILE A 148 -7.43 -9.96 3.18
C ILE A 148 -8.21 -10.72 2.11
N GLY A 149 -7.72 -11.91 1.78
CA GLY A 149 -8.35 -12.83 0.85
C GLY A 149 -9.38 -13.75 1.52
N TYR A 150 -10.26 -14.32 0.70
CA TYR A 150 -11.34 -15.21 1.15
C TYR A 150 -11.34 -16.49 0.33
N SER A 151 -11.63 -17.61 0.99
CA SER A 151 -11.56 -18.94 0.35
C SER A 151 -12.74 -19.17 -0.58
N ASN A 152 -13.88 -18.52 -0.33
CA ASN A 152 -15.05 -18.54 -1.20
C ASN A 152 -15.89 -17.26 -1.08
N GLN A 153 -16.82 -17.09 -2.02
CA GLN A 153 -17.67 -15.90 -2.09
C GLN A 153 -18.66 -15.80 -0.92
N ALA A 154 -19.14 -16.92 -0.38
CA ALA A 154 -20.07 -16.92 0.75
C ALA A 154 -19.41 -16.40 2.03
N GLU A 155 -18.18 -16.84 2.32
CA GLU A 155 -17.34 -16.34 3.42
C GLU A 155 -17.10 -14.83 3.28
N LYS A 156 -16.75 -14.39 2.06
CA LYS A 156 -16.59 -12.97 1.75
C LYS A 156 -17.87 -12.17 2.02
N VAL A 157 -19.03 -12.65 1.54
CA VAL A 157 -20.31 -11.94 1.72
C VAL A 157 -20.70 -11.88 3.20
N ASN A 158 -20.55 -12.97 3.95
CA ASN A 158 -20.99 -13.02 5.34
C ASN A 158 -20.14 -12.16 6.27
N LEU A 159 -18.81 -12.14 6.10
CA LEU A 159 -17.95 -11.34 6.98
C LEU A 159 -17.73 -9.93 6.42
N LEU A 160 -17.10 -9.84 5.26
CA LEU A 160 -16.74 -8.55 4.65
C LEU A 160 -17.98 -7.78 4.24
N GLY A 161 -19.01 -8.45 3.73
CA GLY A 161 -20.27 -7.79 3.36
C GLY A 161 -20.93 -7.11 4.55
N ASN A 162 -20.97 -7.75 5.72
CA ASN A 162 -21.55 -7.16 6.93
C ASN A 162 -20.75 -5.95 7.43
N ILE A 163 -19.42 -6.06 7.47
CA ILE A 163 -18.56 -4.93 7.85
C ILE A 163 -18.72 -3.78 6.85
N GLN A 164 -18.65 -4.05 5.55
CA GLN A 164 -18.82 -3.03 4.51
C GLN A 164 -20.19 -2.36 4.55
N GLN A 165 -21.26 -3.12 4.80
CA GLN A 165 -22.62 -2.58 4.92
C GLN A 165 -22.73 -1.62 6.11
N LYS A 166 -22.18 -1.98 7.27
CA LYS A 166 -22.11 -1.11 8.46
C LYS A 166 -21.47 0.25 8.12
N TYR A 167 -20.31 0.25 7.47
CA TYR A 167 -19.63 1.50 7.10
C TYR A 167 -20.32 2.26 5.95
N LYS A 168 -20.99 1.57 5.01
CA LYS A 168 -21.79 2.22 3.96
C LYS A 168 -23.00 2.93 4.54
N GLN A 169 -23.61 2.34 5.57
CA GLN A 169 -24.70 2.96 6.30
C GLN A 169 -24.23 4.24 7.01
N LEU A 170 -23.07 4.21 7.68
CA LEU A 170 -22.47 5.41 8.26
C LEU A 170 -22.18 6.51 7.22
N GLN A 171 -21.62 6.14 6.06
CA GLN A 171 -21.41 7.09 4.95
C GLN A 171 -22.73 7.74 4.51
N LYS A 172 -23.80 6.95 4.39
CA LYS A 172 -25.13 7.44 4.02
C LYS A 172 -25.64 8.44 5.06
N GLU A 173 -25.56 8.11 6.35
CA GLU A 173 -26.00 8.97 7.44
C GLU A 173 -25.22 10.29 7.51
N ILE A 174 -23.90 10.25 7.32
CA ILE A 174 -23.05 11.46 7.25
C ILE A 174 -23.49 12.37 6.10
N SER A 175 -23.77 11.79 4.93
CA SER A 175 -24.25 12.54 3.77
C SER A 175 -25.62 13.18 4.03
N LEU A 176 -26.51 12.48 4.75
CA LEU A 176 -27.84 13.00 5.13
C LEU A 176 -27.76 14.08 6.21
N LEU A 177 -26.77 14.00 7.12
CA LEU A 177 -26.59 14.97 8.20
C LEU A 177 -26.31 16.38 7.67
N ASN A 178 -25.39 16.50 6.71
CA ASN A 178 -25.11 17.76 6.02
C ASN A 178 -24.42 17.51 4.67
N PRO A 179 -25.18 17.39 3.57
CA PRO A 179 -24.62 17.05 2.25
C PRO A 179 -23.70 18.13 1.67
N GLU A 180 -23.91 19.40 2.02
CA GLU A 180 -23.05 20.51 1.58
C GLU A 180 -21.70 20.48 2.29
N ARG A 181 -21.69 20.08 3.56
CA ARG A 181 -20.48 20.00 4.38
C ARG A 181 -19.67 18.75 4.09
N TYR A 182 -20.31 17.58 3.99
CA TYR A 182 -19.63 16.28 3.93
C TYR A 182 -19.72 15.59 2.57
N GLY A 183 -20.50 16.14 1.64
CA GLY A 183 -20.68 15.59 0.30
C GLY A 183 -22.00 14.84 0.13
N LYS A 184 -22.52 14.87 -1.09
CA LYS A 184 -23.76 14.20 -1.52
C LYS A 184 -23.50 12.75 -1.92
N ASP A 185 -24.53 11.92 -1.75
CA ASP A 185 -24.59 10.53 -2.23
C ASP A 185 -23.41 9.65 -1.78
N LEU A 186 -22.85 9.90 -0.59
CA LEU A 186 -21.67 9.16 -0.13
C LEU A 186 -21.93 7.65 -0.04
N GLY A 187 -23.14 7.22 0.33
CA GLY A 187 -23.51 5.80 0.39
C GLY A 187 -23.47 5.06 -0.95
N LYS A 188 -23.38 5.77 -2.09
CA LYS A 188 -23.17 5.18 -3.41
C LYS A 188 -21.68 4.98 -3.75
N LYS A 189 -20.78 5.63 -3.01
CA LYS A 189 -19.33 5.55 -3.23
C LYS A 189 -18.78 4.32 -2.51
N ALA A 190 -17.67 3.79 -3.02
CA ALA A 190 -16.90 2.81 -2.27
C ALA A 190 -16.22 3.51 -1.08
N ILE A 191 -16.08 2.78 0.04
CA ILE A 191 -15.33 3.26 1.21
C ILE A 191 -13.82 3.11 0.98
N GLY A 192 -13.43 1.99 0.36
CA GLY A 192 -12.06 1.61 0.07
C GLY A 192 -12.06 0.23 -0.58
N ASN A 193 -11.02 -0.06 -1.36
CA ASN A 193 -10.83 -1.36 -1.99
C ASN A 193 -9.67 -2.13 -1.35
N GLU A 194 -8.60 -1.42 -1.02
CA GLU A 194 -7.38 -1.90 -0.38
C GLU A 194 -6.88 -0.89 0.66
N LEU A 195 -6.06 -1.37 1.59
CA LEU A 195 -5.32 -0.53 2.53
C LEU A 195 -4.00 -0.12 1.88
N ASP A 196 -3.63 1.17 1.93
CA ASP A 196 -2.44 1.67 1.25
C ASP A 196 -1.15 0.97 1.73
N PHE A 197 -0.93 0.90 3.05
CA PHE A 197 0.21 0.17 3.62
C PHE A 197 -0.15 -0.63 4.87
N LEU A 198 0.48 -1.80 5.00
CA LEU A 198 0.63 -2.50 6.27
C LEU A 198 2.09 -2.43 6.69
N ALA A 199 2.33 -1.90 7.89
CA ALA A 199 3.67 -1.75 8.44
C ALA A 199 3.82 -2.42 9.82
N LEU A 200 5.06 -2.60 10.25
CA LEU A 200 5.42 -3.18 11.55
C LEU A 200 6.42 -2.25 12.24
N ASP A 201 6.13 -1.84 13.48
CA ASP A 201 7.05 -1.06 14.31
C ASP A 201 7.96 -1.94 15.18
N LYS A 202 8.94 -1.29 15.83
CA LYS A 202 9.90 -1.97 16.73
C LYS A 202 9.23 -2.56 17.98
N GLU A 203 8.11 -1.99 18.40
CA GLU A 203 7.37 -2.42 19.57
C GLU A 203 6.55 -3.69 19.29
N GLY A 204 6.30 -4.03 18.03
CA GLY A 204 5.48 -5.17 17.64
C GLY A 204 4.04 -4.80 17.29
N ASN A 205 3.75 -3.54 17.00
CA ASN A 205 2.45 -3.12 16.51
C ASN A 205 2.37 -3.23 14.99
N ILE A 206 1.24 -3.73 14.50
CA ILE A 206 0.89 -3.66 13.08
C ILE A 206 0.22 -2.31 12.82
N LEU A 207 0.82 -1.50 11.97
CA LEU A 207 0.28 -0.20 11.57
C LEU A 207 -0.56 -0.39 10.30
N LEU A 208 -1.86 -0.10 10.39
CA LEU A 208 -2.75 -0.05 9.23
C LEU A 208 -2.80 1.38 8.71
N ILE A 209 -2.00 1.68 7.69
CA ILE A 209 -1.79 3.04 7.22
C ILE A 209 -2.69 3.30 6.02
N GLU A 210 -3.61 4.24 6.18
CA GLU A 210 -4.27 4.93 5.07
C GLU A 210 -3.51 6.21 4.77
N TYR A 211 -3.28 6.48 3.49
CA TYR A 211 -2.46 7.57 3.02
C TYR A 211 -3.28 8.54 2.17
N LYS A 212 -3.11 9.85 2.40
CA LYS A 212 -3.79 10.90 1.63
C LYS A 212 -2.86 12.04 1.28
N HIS A 213 -3.08 12.67 0.13
CA HIS A 213 -2.46 13.96 -0.15
C HIS A 213 -3.29 15.12 0.44
N GLY A 214 -2.64 16.19 0.89
CA GLY A 214 -3.26 17.35 1.56
C GLY A 214 -4.29 18.10 0.72
N THR A 215 -4.25 17.92 -0.61
CA THR A 215 -5.28 18.45 -1.52
C THR A 215 -6.56 17.60 -1.56
N ASN A 216 -6.55 16.37 -1.04
CA ASN A 216 -7.68 15.46 -1.02
C ASN A 216 -8.51 15.67 0.26
N THR A 217 -9.14 16.84 0.38
CA THR A 217 -9.91 17.23 1.58
C THR A 217 -10.95 16.18 1.97
N SER A 218 -11.74 15.65 1.02
CA SER A 218 -12.74 14.62 1.29
C SER A 218 -12.16 13.28 1.70
N GLY A 219 -11.08 12.85 1.04
CA GLY A 219 -10.40 11.61 1.44
C GLY A 219 -9.84 11.71 2.85
N ILE A 220 -9.34 12.88 3.26
CA ILE A 220 -8.85 13.12 4.62
C ILE A 220 -10.00 13.04 5.63
N TYR A 221 -11.07 13.84 5.49
CA TYR A 221 -12.10 13.85 6.54
C TYR A 221 -12.99 12.61 6.59
N LEU A 222 -13.08 11.83 5.50
CA LEU A 222 -13.80 10.55 5.48
C LEU A 222 -12.91 9.36 5.87
N SER A 223 -11.60 9.56 6.04
CA SER A 223 -10.67 8.48 6.40
C SER A 223 -11.04 7.71 7.69
N PRO A 224 -11.72 8.25 8.72
CA PRO A 224 -12.15 7.41 9.86
C PRO A 224 -13.01 6.22 9.44
N LEU A 225 -13.80 6.34 8.36
CA LEU A 225 -14.65 5.26 7.88
C LEU A 225 -13.82 4.17 7.18
N GLN A 226 -12.86 4.57 6.35
CA GLN A 226 -12.00 3.64 5.63
C GLN A 226 -11.03 2.94 6.57
N ILE A 227 -10.34 3.69 7.43
CA ILE A 227 -9.42 3.17 8.44
C ILE A 227 -10.18 2.29 9.43
N GLY A 228 -11.36 2.71 9.88
CA GLY A 228 -12.21 1.91 10.76
C GLY A 228 -12.62 0.59 10.13
N MET A 229 -13.02 0.61 8.86
CA MET A 229 -13.38 -0.60 8.13
C MET A 229 -12.21 -1.58 8.05
N TYR A 230 -11.01 -1.12 7.69
CA TYR A 230 -9.83 -1.99 7.67
C TYR A 230 -9.42 -2.47 9.06
N TYR A 231 -9.51 -1.60 10.07
CA TYR A 231 -9.27 -1.97 11.45
C TYR A 231 -10.19 -3.11 11.90
N ASP A 232 -11.48 -3.03 11.63
CA ASP A 232 -12.43 -4.11 11.90
C ASP A 232 -12.03 -5.39 11.13
N ILE A 233 -11.78 -5.31 9.82
CA ILE A 233 -11.41 -6.48 8.98
C ILE A 233 -10.15 -7.18 9.51
N PHE A 234 -9.08 -6.44 9.81
CA PHE A 234 -7.83 -7.02 10.30
C PHE A 234 -7.94 -7.50 11.76
N THR A 235 -8.78 -6.89 12.58
CA THR A 235 -9.06 -7.37 13.95
C THR A 235 -9.85 -8.67 13.95
N TYR A 236 -10.74 -8.87 12.98
CA TYR A 236 -11.44 -10.15 12.77
C TYR A 236 -10.53 -11.27 12.24
N PHE A 237 -9.42 -10.92 11.60
CA PHE A 237 -8.47 -11.91 11.09
C PHE A 237 -7.74 -12.61 12.25
N PRO A 238 -7.52 -13.94 12.21
CA PRO A 238 -6.88 -14.64 13.31
C PRO A 238 -5.48 -14.07 13.64
N LYS A 239 -5.32 -13.53 14.86
CA LYS A 239 -4.09 -12.82 15.28
C LYS A 239 -2.81 -13.65 15.06
N LYS A 240 -2.86 -14.95 15.38
CA LYS A 240 -1.71 -15.85 15.17
C LYS A 240 -1.34 -16.02 13.70
N GLU A 241 -2.33 -16.12 12.82
CA GLU A 241 -2.08 -16.22 11.37
C GLU A 241 -1.54 -14.90 10.82
N LEU A 242 -2.03 -13.76 11.31
CA LEU A 242 -1.54 -12.45 10.91
C LEU A 242 -0.07 -12.25 11.31
N GLU A 243 0.26 -12.62 12.55
CA GLU A 243 1.64 -12.58 13.07
C GLU A 243 2.59 -13.43 12.21
N LEU A 244 2.22 -14.69 11.94
CA LEU A 244 3.00 -15.56 11.08
C LEU A 244 3.20 -14.96 9.69
N ALA A 245 2.14 -14.46 9.06
CA ALA A 245 2.21 -13.87 7.73
C ALA A 245 3.11 -12.61 7.69
N VAL A 246 2.97 -11.72 8.68
CA VAL A 246 3.76 -10.49 8.77
C VAL A 246 5.24 -10.82 8.95
N PHE A 247 5.57 -11.79 9.81
CA PHE A 247 6.95 -12.20 10.03
C PHE A 247 7.57 -12.93 8.84
N GLU A 248 6.81 -13.80 8.16
CA GLU A 248 7.27 -14.44 6.92
C GLU A 248 7.55 -13.41 5.81
N MET A 249 6.65 -12.44 5.63
CA MET A 249 6.85 -11.36 4.67
C MET A 249 8.05 -10.48 5.02
N LEU A 250 8.24 -10.13 6.30
CA LEU A 250 9.42 -9.41 6.77
C LEU A 250 10.70 -10.16 6.42
N GLU A 251 10.79 -11.44 6.78
CA GLU A 251 11.98 -12.28 6.55
C GLU A 251 12.30 -12.41 5.06
N GLN A 252 11.30 -12.64 4.21
CA GLN A 252 11.51 -12.70 2.76
C GLN A 252 11.97 -11.34 2.21
N LYS A 253 11.36 -10.24 2.65
CA LYS A 253 11.76 -8.89 2.21
C LYS A 253 13.17 -8.52 2.66
N GLN A 254 13.60 -8.96 3.84
CA GLN A 254 14.97 -8.80 4.31
C GLN A 254 15.97 -9.57 3.44
N LYS A 255 15.64 -10.80 3.05
CA LYS A 255 16.49 -11.61 2.14
C LYS A 255 16.62 -10.99 0.75
N ILE A 256 15.51 -10.46 0.20
CA ILE A 256 15.53 -9.76 -1.10
C ILE A 256 16.27 -8.41 -0.99
N GLY A 257 16.27 -7.79 0.20
CA GLY A 257 16.83 -6.45 0.44
C GLY A 257 15.81 -5.32 0.29
N LEU A 258 14.51 -5.63 0.25
CA LEU A 258 13.42 -4.64 0.26
C LEU A 258 13.18 -4.03 1.64
N ILE A 259 13.65 -4.71 2.69
CA ILE A 259 13.73 -4.20 4.06
C ILE A 259 15.17 -4.41 4.53
N ASN A 260 15.69 -3.50 5.35
CA ASN A 260 17.03 -3.63 5.90
C ASN A 260 17.18 -4.96 6.67
N PRO A 261 18.18 -5.80 6.35
CA PRO A 261 18.36 -7.11 7.01
C PRO A 261 18.68 -7.00 8.49
N ASN A 262 19.19 -5.84 8.94
CA ASN A 262 19.50 -5.58 10.35
C ASN A 262 18.35 -4.86 11.09
N TRP A 263 17.21 -4.63 10.43
CA TRP A 263 16.04 -4.12 11.14
C TRP A 263 15.49 -5.21 12.06
N SER A 264 15.56 -4.98 13.37
CA SER A 264 15.15 -5.94 14.39
C SER A 264 13.66 -6.30 14.33
N LYS A 265 13.38 -7.58 14.07
CA LYS A 265 12.04 -8.17 14.20
C LYS A 265 11.61 -8.18 15.69
N PRO A 266 10.38 -7.75 16.03
CA PRO A 266 9.83 -7.90 17.38
C PRO A 266 9.50 -9.36 17.71
N ASN A 267 9.42 -9.70 18.99
CA ASN A 267 9.19 -11.09 19.43
C ASN A 267 7.76 -11.59 19.19
N CYS A 268 6.78 -10.68 19.18
CA CYS A 268 5.36 -10.98 18.95
C CYS A 268 4.63 -9.72 18.47
N ILE A 269 3.44 -9.92 17.92
CA ILE A 269 2.50 -8.84 17.61
C ILE A 269 1.74 -8.44 18.87
N LYS A 270 1.91 -7.17 19.28
CA LYS A 270 1.21 -6.58 20.42
C LYS A 270 -0.19 -6.14 20.02
N ASP A 271 -0.28 -5.10 19.20
CA ASP A 271 -1.54 -4.46 18.84
C ASP A 271 -1.63 -4.17 17.34
N ILE A 272 -2.84 -3.82 16.90
CA ILE A 272 -3.12 -3.26 15.58
C ILE A 272 -3.42 -1.77 15.80
N ILE A 273 -2.70 -0.91 15.12
CA ILE A 273 -2.81 0.54 15.25
C ILE A 273 -3.32 1.12 13.93
N PRO A 274 -4.51 1.72 13.91
CA PRO A 274 -4.99 2.46 12.74
C PRO A 274 -4.19 3.76 12.60
N VAL A 275 -3.70 4.05 11.39
CA VAL A 275 -2.86 5.21 11.11
C VAL A 275 -3.38 5.97 9.88
N LEU A 276 -3.45 7.29 10.00
CA LEU A 276 -3.64 8.21 8.88
C LEU A 276 -2.33 8.97 8.62
N ILE A 277 -1.81 8.90 7.40
CA ILE A 277 -0.69 9.76 6.97
C ILE A 277 -1.17 10.71 5.89
N ILE A 278 -0.90 12.00 6.07
CA ILE A 278 -1.27 13.06 5.13
C ILE A 278 0.00 13.72 4.60
N SER A 279 0.24 13.68 3.29
CA SER A 279 1.34 14.47 2.70
C SER A 279 0.92 15.91 2.52
N GLU A 280 1.83 16.84 2.78
CA GLU A 280 1.65 18.26 2.43
C GLU A 280 0.29 18.82 2.91
N PHE A 281 -0.05 18.56 4.18
CA PHE A 281 -1.36 18.95 4.70
C PHE A 281 -1.60 20.46 4.55
N ASN A 282 -2.75 20.81 3.97
CA ASN A 282 -3.17 22.20 3.86
C ASN A 282 -3.86 22.65 5.16
N TYR A 283 -3.13 23.39 6.00
CA TYR A 283 -3.62 23.95 7.26
C TYR A 283 -4.78 24.95 7.11
N LYS A 284 -5.02 25.48 5.91
CA LYS A 284 -6.19 26.34 5.63
C LYS A 284 -7.46 25.52 5.30
N SER A 285 -7.33 24.21 5.12
CA SER A 285 -8.47 23.34 4.79
C SER A 285 -9.34 23.05 6.03
N SER A 286 -10.63 22.78 5.80
CA SER A 286 -11.55 22.32 6.85
C SER A 286 -11.39 20.82 7.17
N ALA A 287 -10.41 20.14 6.59
CA ALA A 287 -10.31 18.69 6.66
C ALA A 287 -10.10 18.17 8.09
N LYS A 288 -9.30 18.86 8.91
CA LYS A 288 -9.05 18.47 10.30
C LYS A 288 -10.32 18.56 11.15
N THR A 289 -10.98 19.71 11.14
CA THR A 289 -12.25 19.90 11.85
C THR A 289 -13.30 18.89 11.42
N LYS A 290 -13.44 18.64 10.11
CA LYS A 290 -14.38 17.64 9.60
C LYS A 290 -13.98 16.22 9.97
N PHE A 291 -12.69 15.89 9.98
CA PHE A 291 -12.20 14.59 10.43
C PHE A 291 -12.63 14.33 11.88
N ASP A 292 -12.42 15.31 12.77
CA ASP A 292 -12.82 15.20 14.18
C ASP A 292 -14.35 15.06 14.31
N GLU A 293 -15.14 15.82 13.55
CA GLU A 293 -16.60 15.71 13.52
C GLU A 293 -17.06 14.31 13.06
N ILE A 294 -16.47 13.76 11.99
CA ILE A 294 -16.79 12.43 11.50
C ILE A 294 -16.38 11.36 12.51
N LEU A 295 -15.19 11.47 13.10
CA LEU A 295 -14.73 10.53 14.13
C LEU A 295 -15.66 10.51 15.34
N GLN A 296 -16.09 11.67 15.82
CA GLN A 296 -17.04 11.79 16.94
C GLN A 296 -18.43 11.28 16.57
N PHE A 297 -18.91 11.58 15.36
CA PHE A 297 -20.14 11.00 14.84
C PHE A 297 -20.07 9.47 14.85
N THR A 298 -18.99 8.89 14.31
CA THR A 298 -18.84 7.44 14.25
C THR A 298 -18.71 6.80 15.64
N ARG A 299 -18.01 7.44 16.59
CA ARG A 299 -17.96 6.98 17.99
C ARG A 299 -19.33 6.97 18.67
N LYS A 300 -20.22 7.90 18.34
CA LYS A 300 -21.62 7.86 18.85
C LYS A 300 -22.39 6.66 18.32
N GLN A 301 -22.14 6.26 17.07
CA GLN A 301 -22.84 5.14 16.44
C GLN A 301 -22.23 3.77 16.80
N LEU A 302 -20.91 3.68 16.90
CA LEU A 302 -20.18 2.42 17.04
C LEU A 302 -19.62 2.17 18.46
N GLY A 303 -19.69 3.17 19.34
CA GLY A 303 -19.13 3.12 20.69
C GLY A 303 -17.91 4.04 20.87
N SER A 304 -17.72 4.55 22.08
CA SER A 304 -16.69 5.55 22.42
C SER A 304 -15.25 5.04 22.23
N SER A 305 -15.04 3.72 22.25
CA SER A 305 -13.75 3.08 22.01
C SER A 305 -13.37 3.00 20.53
N PHE A 306 -14.28 3.30 19.60
CA PHE A 306 -14.01 3.25 18.16
C PHE A 306 -12.81 4.15 17.80
N LEU A 307 -11.77 3.54 17.23
CA LEU A 307 -10.52 4.20 16.85
C LEU A 307 -9.95 5.07 17.99
N ASN A 308 -9.95 4.58 19.23
CA ASN A 308 -9.38 5.30 20.38
C ASN A 308 -7.85 5.42 20.31
N ASN A 309 -7.20 4.48 19.64
CA ASN A 309 -5.76 4.39 19.45
C ASN A 309 -5.29 4.88 18.06
N VAL A 310 -6.17 5.53 17.28
CA VAL A 310 -5.79 6.04 15.96
C VAL A 310 -4.68 7.07 16.07
N GLN A 311 -3.68 6.93 15.21
CA GLN A 311 -2.59 7.90 15.10
C GLN A 311 -2.70 8.63 13.77
N ALA A 312 -2.33 9.90 13.76
CA ALA A 312 -2.33 10.70 12.55
C ALA A 312 -1.06 11.53 12.42
N PHE A 313 -0.50 11.52 11.21
CA PHE A 313 0.77 12.16 10.90
C PHE A 313 0.66 13.01 9.64
N ASN A 314 1.40 14.11 9.63
CA ASN A 314 1.75 14.85 8.44
C ASN A 314 3.13 14.41 7.93
N PHE A 315 3.23 14.17 6.62
CA PHE A 315 4.46 13.81 5.93
C PHE A 315 4.90 14.93 4.98
N THR A 316 6.16 15.34 5.07
CA THR A 316 6.78 16.23 4.06
C THR A 316 8.19 15.74 3.74
N MET A 317 8.69 16.00 2.54
CA MET A 317 10.07 15.63 2.19
C MET A 317 11.12 16.32 3.07
N LYS A 318 10.77 17.48 3.66
CA LYS A 318 11.68 18.25 4.49
C LYS A 318 11.78 17.71 5.92
N ASN A 319 10.64 17.37 6.53
CA ASN A 319 10.56 17.07 7.96
C ASN A 319 10.27 15.59 8.25
N GLY A 320 10.05 14.75 7.22
CA GLY A 320 9.59 13.38 7.42
C GLY A 320 8.20 13.33 8.05
N LEU A 321 7.96 12.34 8.92
CA LEU A 321 6.72 12.21 9.67
C LEU A 321 6.71 13.13 10.88
N SER A 322 5.58 13.80 11.09
CA SER A 322 5.31 14.66 12.24
C SER A 322 3.87 14.46 12.68
N LYS A 323 3.56 14.60 13.97
CA LYS A 323 2.18 14.43 14.46
C LYS A 323 1.26 15.50 13.85
N TRP A 324 0.08 15.09 13.38
CA TRP A 324 -0.89 15.98 12.72
C TRP A 324 -1.81 16.74 13.69
#